data_AF-A0A4V2JG43-F1
#
_entry.id   AF-A0A4V2JG43-F1
#
_cell.length_a   1.000
_cell.length_b   1.000
_cell.length_c   1.000
_cell.angle_alpha   90.00
_cell.angle_beta   90.00
_cell.angle_gamma   90.00
#
_symmetry.space_group_name_H-M   'P 1'
#
loop_
_entity.id
_entity.type
_entity.pdbx_description
1 polymer ?
#
loop_
_entity_poly.entity_id
_entity_poly.type
_entity_poly.pdbx_seq_one_letter_code
_entity_poly.pdbx_strand_id
1 'polypeptide(L)'
;MNDFISPLIASLIGLFAVISFFIAASNISHIKDYIKAKHLPDWHKGYIKRKFLKRSDAEILFAAQEFIWNEMTSNKSANKYEELKGIWSGRFTDLGGEFPEHPFKK
;
A
#
# COMPACT_ATOMS: atom_id res chain seq x y z
N MET A 1 1.93 56.66 -21.49
CA MET A 1 2.03 56.00 -20.17
C MET A 1 1.26 54.68 -20.08
N ASN A 2 0.38 54.34 -21.04
CA ASN A 2 -0.39 53.09 -21.05
C ASN A 2 0.33 51.88 -21.70
N ASP A 3 1.38 52.10 -22.50
CA ASP A 3 2.03 51.01 -23.26
C ASP A 3 2.92 50.09 -22.40
N PHE A 4 3.29 50.52 -21.19
CA PHE A 4 4.06 49.72 -20.23
C PHE A 4 3.19 48.89 -19.27
N ILE A 5 1.91 49.23 -19.10
CA ILE A 5 1.00 48.57 -18.17
C ILE A 5 0.54 47.21 -18.73
N SER A 6 0.33 47.13 -20.05
CA SER A 6 -0.12 45.92 -20.74
C SER A 6 0.86 44.74 -20.66
N PRO A 7 2.17 44.88 -20.93
CA PRO A 7 3.13 43.77 -20.81
C PRO A 7 3.36 43.34 -19.35
N LEU A 8 3.21 44.26 -18.39
CA LEU A 8 3.40 43.97 -16.96
C LEU A 8 2.23 43.17 -16.37
N ILE A 9 1.00 43.46 -16.80
CA ILE A 9 -0.17 42.62 -16.47
C ILE A 9 -0.06 41.25 -17.13
N ALA A 10 0.36 41.19 -18.39
CA ALA A 10 0.54 39.93 -19.11
C ALA A 10 1.63 39.03 -18.47
N SER A 11 2.73 39.62 -17.99
CA SER A 11 3.78 38.87 -17.30
C SER A 11 3.32 38.33 -15.95
N LEU A 12 2.50 39.09 -15.21
CA LEU A 12 1.87 38.64 -13.97
C LEU A 12 0.92 37.45 -14.21
N ILE A 13 0.06 37.52 -15.23
CA ILE A 13 -0.85 36.42 -15.58
C ILE A 13 -0.06 35.18 -16.00
N GLY A 14 1.01 35.34 -16.79
CA GLY A 14 1.90 34.26 -17.18
C GLY A 14 2.58 33.60 -15.98
N LEU A 15 3.04 34.40 -15.02
CA LEU A 15 3.65 33.90 -13.78
C LEU A 15 2.65 33.08 -12.95
N PHE A 16 1.41 33.56 -12.81
CA PHE A 16 0.35 32.81 -12.12
C PHE A 16 0.04 31.47 -12.82
N ALA A 17 -0.05 31.46 -14.15
CA ALA A 17 -0.29 30.23 -14.91
C ALA A 17 0.82 29.19 -14.70
N VAL A 18 2.08 29.63 -14.69
CA VAL A 18 3.24 28.75 -14.43
C VAL A 18 3.20 28.21 -13.00
N ILE A 19 2.92 29.05 -12.01
CA ILE A 19 2.80 28.62 -10.60
C ILE A 19 1.68 27.59 -10.45
N SER A 20 0.50 27.85 -11.02
CA SER A 20 -0.64 26.92 -11.00
C SER A 20 -0.30 25.59 -11.68
N PHE A 21 0.45 25.61 -12.79
CA PHE A 21 0.93 24.40 -13.45
C PHE A 21 1.84 23.57 -12.54
N PHE A 22 2.80 24.20 -11.86
CA PHE A 22 3.68 23.48 -10.93
C PHE A 22 2.95 22.94 -9.69
N ILE A 23 1.96 23.65 -9.16
CA ILE A 23 1.11 23.16 -8.06
C ILE A 23 0.28 21.94 -8.52
N ALA A 24 -0.33 22.01 -9.70
CA ALA A 24 -1.08 20.89 -10.27
C ALA A 24 -0.18 19.67 -10.55
N ALA A 25 1.00 19.91 -11.12
CA ALA A 25 1.99 18.87 -11.39
C ALA A 25 2.53 18.22 -10.10
N SER A 26 2.76 19.00 -9.04
CA SER A 26 3.18 18.50 -7.73
C SER A 26 2.10 17.62 -7.09
N ASN A 27 0.83 18.03 -7.19
CA ASN A 27 -0.30 17.25 -6.66
C ASN A 27 -0.56 15.95 -7.42
N ILE A 28 -0.22 15.86 -8.71
CA ILE A 28 -0.39 14.63 -9.49
C ILE A 28 0.43 13.47 -8.93
N SER A 29 1.65 13.70 -8.43
CA SER A 29 2.43 12.65 -7.78
C SER A 29 1.75 12.16 -6.50
N HIS A 30 1.28 13.09 -5.66
CA HIS A 30 0.56 12.76 -4.43
C HIS A 30 -0.75 12.02 -4.69
N ILE A 31 -1.50 12.40 -5.72
CA ILE A 31 -2.74 11.71 -6.11
C ILE A 31 -2.42 10.31 -6.64
N LYS A 32 -1.38 10.15 -7.45
CA LYS A 32 -0.94 8.85 -7.97
C LYS A 32 -0.50 7.92 -6.83
N ASP A 33 0.26 8.42 -5.87
CA ASP A 33 0.70 7.64 -4.72
C ASP A 33 -0.45 7.35 -3.75
N TYR A 34 -1.37 8.29 -3.58
CA TYR A 34 -2.61 8.08 -2.80
C TYR A 34 -3.53 7.04 -3.44
N ILE A 35 -3.72 7.07 -4.76
CA ILE A 35 -4.51 6.07 -5.50
C ILE A 35 -3.83 4.70 -5.39
N LYS A 36 -2.51 4.63 -5.57
CA LYS A 36 -1.75 3.38 -5.36
C LYS A 36 -1.91 2.85 -3.94
N ALA A 37 -1.83 3.70 -2.93
CA ALA A 37 -1.97 3.30 -1.53
C ALA A 37 -3.42 2.87 -1.20
N LYS A 38 -4.42 3.55 -1.75
CA LYS A 38 -5.85 3.22 -1.55
C LYS A 38 -6.25 1.89 -2.18
N HIS A 39 -5.55 1.45 -3.22
CA HIS A 39 -5.80 0.18 -3.90
C HIS A 39 -4.94 -0.99 -3.41
N LEU A 40 -4.07 -0.80 -2.41
CA LEU A 40 -3.36 -1.93 -1.82
C LEU A 40 -4.38 -2.88 -1.19
N PRO A 41 -4.35 -4.18 -1.57
CA PRO A 41 -5.25 -5.16 -0.98
C PRO A 41 -5.02 -5.21 0.54
N ASP A 42 -6.08 -5.01 1.32
CA ASP A 42 -6.04 -5.30 2.76
C ASP A 42 -6.10 -6.82 2.94
N TRP A 43 -4.91 -7.43 2.93
CA TRP A 43 -4.74 -8.88 2.98
C TRP A 43 -5.34 -9.49 4.25
N HIS A 44 -5.28 -8.76 5.37
CA HIS A 44 -5.88 -9.20 6.63
C HIS A 44 -7.41 -9.25 6.53
N LYS A 45 -8.05 -8.23 5.96
CA LYS A 45 -9.50 -8.29 5.64
C LYS A 45 -9.80 -9.40 4.64
N GLY A 46 -8.91 -9.68 3.70
CA GLY A 46 -9.00 -10.80 2.77
C GLY A 46 -9.08 -12.15 3.47
N TYR A 47 -8.25 -12.37 4.49
CA TYR A 47 -8.30 -13.56 5.35
C TYR A 47 -9.60 -13.61 6.18
N ILE A 48 -9.94 -12.53 6.91
CA ILE A 48 -11.15 -12.46 7.73
C ILE A 48 -12.40 -12.75 6.91
N LYS A 49 -12.51 -12.15 5.72
CA LYS A 49 -13.65 -12.35 4.82
C LYS A 49 -13.83 -13.82 4.46
N ARG A 50 -12.75 -14.53 4.09
CA ARG A 50 -12.84 -15.95 3.71
C ARG A 50 -13.20 -16.84 4.89
N LYS A 51 -12.63 -16.56 6.08
CA LYS A 51 -12.98 -17.26 7.31
C LYS A 51 -14.44 -17.03 7.70
N PHE A 52 -14.91 -15.78 7.64
CA PHE A 52 -16.30 -15.43 7.94
C PHE A 52 -17.29 -16.07 6.97
N LEU A 53 -16.94 -16.10 5.68
CA LEU A 53 -17.74 -16.76 4.64
C LEU A 53 -17.64 -18.30 4.66
N LYS A 54 -16.94 -18.89 5.64
CA LYS A 54 -16.73 -20.34 5.77
C LYS A 54 -16.28 -20.99 4.46
N ARG A 55 -15.34 -20.33 3.78
CA ARG A 55 -14.68 -20.86 2.60
C ARG A 55 -13.86 -22.10 2.95
N SER A 56 -13.39 -22.83 1.94
CA SER A 56 -12.58 -24.02 2.17
C SER A 56 -11.31 -23.66 2.96
N ASP A 57 -10.82 -24.58 3.79
CA ASP A 57 -9.61 -24.34 4.59
C ASP A 57 -8.41 -24.00 3.69
N ALA A 58 -8.33 -24.58 2.49
CA ALA A 58 -7.34 -24.23 1.48
C ALA A 58 -7.42 -22.75 1.04
N GLU A 59 -8.62 -22.21 0.80
CA GLU A 59 -8.80 -20.80 0.45
C GLU A 59 -8.47 -19.85 1.62
N ILE A 60 -8.79 -20.27 2.85
CA ILE A 60 -8.48 -19.50 4.05
C ILE A 60 -6.97 -19.51 4.31
N LEU A 61 -6.32 -20.67 4.15
CA LEU A 61 -4.88 -20.86 4.28
C LEU A 61 -4.13 -20.02 3.24
N PHE A 62 -4.56 -20.05 1.98
CA PHE A 62 -3.99 -19.22 0.93
C PHE A 62 -4.06 -17.73 1.28
N ALA A 63 -5.20 -17.24 1.80
CA ALA A 63 -5.31 -15.85 2.21
C ALA A 63 -4.46 -15.51 3.46
N ALA A 64 -4.27 -16.46 4.37
CA ALA A 64 -3.33 -16.30 5.48
C ALA A 64 -1.89 -16.22 4.96
N GLN A 65 -1.49 -17.04 3.99
CA GLN A 65 -0.18 -17.00 3.35
C GLN A 65 0.08 -15.64 2.69
N GLU A 66 -0.86 -15.12 1.90
CA GLU A 66 -0.73 -13.80 1.26
C GLU A 66 -0.59 -12.67 2.29
N PHE A 67 -1.35 -12.73 3.38
CA PHE A 67 -1.22 -11.77 4.48
C PHE A 67 0.17 -11.83 5.13
N ILE A 68 0.63 -13.03 5.49
CA ILE A 68 1.95 -13.22 6.12
C ILE A 68 3.07 -12.79 5.19
N TRP A 69 3.00 -13.13 3.90
CA TRP A 69 3.93 -12.66 2.90
C TRP A 69 3.98 -11.13 2.84
N ASN A 70 2.83 -10.46 2.79
CA ASN A 70 2.77 -9.00 2.76
C ASN A 70 3.40 -8.37 4.01
N GLU A 71 3.11 -8.90 5.21
CA GLU A 71 3.70 -8.42 6.46
C GLU A 71 5.22 -8.59 6.49
N MET A 72 5.73 -9.76 6.11
CA MET A 72 7.18 -10.03 6.05
C MET A 72 7.88 -9.16 5.01
N THR A 73 7.24 -8.90 3.86
CA THR A 73 7.81 -8.06 2.80
C THR A 73 7.85 -6.59 3.21
N SER A 74 6.84 -6.14 3.96
CA SER A 74 6.76 -4.78 4.50
C SER A 74 7.78 -4.53 5.60
N ASN A 75 8.04 -5.53 6.45
CA ASN A 75 9.06 -5.47 7.50
C ASN A 75 9.89 -6.75 7.53
N LYS A 76 11.07 -6.70 6.90
CA LYS A 76 11.97 -7.84 6.65
C LYS A 76 12.82 -8.25 7.86
N SER A 77 12.42 -7.90 9.07
CA SER A 77 13.18 -8.20 10.29
C SER A 77 12.88 -9.59 10.84
N ALA A 78 13.91 -10.22 11.44
CA ALA A 78 13.75 -11.49 12.14
C ALA A 78 12.75 -11.40 13.31
N ASN A 79 12.75 -10.26 14.02
CA ASN A 79 11.80 -10.03 15.11
C ASN A 79 10.35 -10.06 14.62
N LYS A 80 10.05 -9.43 13.47
CA LYS A 80 8.71 -9.46 12.88
C LYS A 80 8.32 -10.87 12.45
N TYR A 81 9.26 -11.63 11.89
CA TYR A 81 9.03 -13.03 11.55
C TYR A 81 8.66 -13.87 12.79
N GLU A 82 9.42 -13.79 13.89
CA GLU A 82 9.13 -14.55 15.11
C GLU A 82 7.80 -14.13 15.76
N GLU A 83 7.47 -12.84 15.73
CA GLU A 83 6.16 -12.33 16.16
C GLU A 83 5.02 -12.97 15.34
N LEU A 84 5.11 -12.90 14.01
CA LEU A 84 4.11 -13.48 13.11
C LEU A 84 4.00 -14.99 13.32
N LYS A 85 5.13 -15.68 13.44
CA LYS A 85 5.18 -17.12 13.69
C LYS A 85 4.49 -17.47 15.00
N GLY A 86 4.75 -16.74 16.09
CA GLY A 86 4.12 -16.96 17.39
C GLY A 86 2.60 -16.80 17.37
N ILE A 87 2.09 -15.83 16.60
CA ILE A 87 0.65 -15.54 16.52
C ILE A 87 -0.08 -16.47 15.55
N TRP A 88 0.57 -16.87 14.45
CA TRP A 88 -0.11 -17.50 13.31
C TRP A 88 0.20 -18.98 13.12
N SER A 89 1.26 -19.54 13.73
CA SER A 89 1.60 -20.96 13.53
C SER A 89 0.43 -21.90 13.83
N GLY A 90 -0.25 -21.68 14.97
CA GLY A 90 -1.42 -22.49 15.32
C GLY A 90 -2.55 -22.40 14.29
N ARG A 91 -2.80 -21.21 13.72
CA ARG A 91 -3.84 -21.03 12.69
C ARG A 91 -3.50 -21.75 11.39
N PHE A 92 -2.22 -21.82 11.04
CA PHE A 92 -1.77 -22.58 9.87
C PHE A 92 -1.98 -24.07 10.11
N THR A 93 -1.60 -24.57 11.29
CA THR A 93 -1.82 -25.96 11.68
C THR A 93 -3.32 -26.32 11.66
N ASP A 94 -4.18 -25.46 12.22
CA ASP A 94 -5.64 -25.65 12.23
C ASP A 94 -6.23 -25.75 10.82
N LEU A 95 -5.62 -25.07 9.85
CA LEU A 95 -6.02 -25.06 8.44
C LEU A 95 -5.32 -26.15 7.61
N GLY A 96 -4.56 -27.05 8.24
CA GLY A 96 -3.85 -28.15 7.59
C GLY A 96 -2.58 -27.75 6.84
N GLY A 97 -2.00 -26.59 7.18
CA GLY A 97 -0.77 -26.07 6.57
C GLY A 97 0.38 -25.88 7.56
N GLU A 98 1.56 -25.57 7.01
CA GLU A 98 2.75 -25.19 7.77
C GLU A 98 3.01 -23.70 7.66
N PHE A 99 3.48 -23.09 8.75
CA PHE A 99 3.87 -21.67 8.74
C PHE A 99 5.09 -21.47 7.81
N PRO A 100 5.07 -20.47 6.91
CA PRO A 100 6.14 -20.29 5.93
C PRO A 100 7.49 -20.01 6.58
N GLU A 101 8.56 -20.49 5.96
CA GLU A 101 9.93 -20.19 6.36
C GLU A 101 10.26 -18.70 6.19
N HIS A 102 11.25 -18.20 6.95
CA HIS A 102 11.66 -16.81 6.86
C HIS A 102 12.35 -16.54 5.50
N PRO A 103 11.72 -15.77 4.58
CA PRO A 103 12.19 -15.67 3.20
C PRO A 103 13.40 -14.76 3.00
N PHE A 104 13.85 -14.06 4.05
CA PHE A 104 14.97 -13.12 4.01
C PHE A 104 16.12 -13.54 4.94
N LYS A 105 16.06 -14.76 5.49
CA LYS A 105 17.15 -15.34 6.28
C LYS A 105 18.28 -15.70 5.31
N LYS A 106 19.43 -15.06 5.47
CA LYS A 106 20.68 -15.43 4.80
C LYS A 106 21.37 -16.56 5.53
#